data_AF-A0A3D0SZ64-F1
#
_entry.id   AF-A0A3D0SZ64-F1
#
_cell.length_a   1.000
_cell.length_b   1.000
_cell.length_c   1.000
_cell.angle_alpha   90.00
_cell.angle_beta   90.00
_cell.angle_gamma   90.00
#
_symmetry.space_group_name_H-M   'P 1'
#
loop_
_entity.id
_entity.type
_entity.pdbx_description
1 polymer ?
#
loop_
_entity_poly.entity_id
_entity_poly.type
_entity_poly.pdbx_seq_one_letter_code
_entity_poly.pdbx_strand_id
1 'polypeptide(L)'
;MLTLVCCTLNHIKTWLILALFYLFVFASTTQISLAAGNNAPTPAALTESELSSESAAISLLNNTAFNRQLVALATNLPVDTINSQTLFNRVALLSILNQHQALLTLLDSEKNGVSYSHYRLFHEALKQHPNAPKPVFADQLREHIQQQVSTLSNESLYQLQDALGWSVQRALDYVMNLLKQYQALPSLDEEQVISLVTNVHLYHVLKSVIPVSGEIIAAENQHRYRIEPARLVKLAGGVELTLTIVQPKQSATT
;
A
#
# COMPACT_ATOMS: atom_id res chain seq x y z
N MET A 1 1.08 -44.62 51.01
CA MET A 1 0.09 -43.91 50.16
C MET A 1 0.54 -42.49 49.78
N LEU A 2 1.79 -42.25 49.39
CA LEU A 2 2.22 -40.91 48.90
C LEU A 2 2.87 -40.93 47.50
N THR A 3 3.21 -42.10 46.97
CA THR A 3 3.89 -42.23 45.67
C THR A 3 2.95 -42.40 44.48
N LEU A 4 1.71 -42.85 44.68
CA LEU A 4 0.73 -43.02 43.58
C LEU A 4 0.07 -41.71 43.13
N VAL A 5 -0.03 -40.72 44.01
CA VAL A 5 -0.72 -39.43 43.74
C VAL A 5 0.13 -38.49 42.89
N CYS A 6 1.46 -38.63 42.92
CA CYS A 6 2.37 -37.76 42.18
C CYS A 6 2.41 -38.11 40.67
N CYS A 7 2.30 -39.40 40.32
CA CYS A 7 2.29 -39.84 38.92
C CYS A 7 0.99 -39.50 38.19
N THR A 8 -0.17 -39.56 38.85
CA THR A 8 -1.46 -39.22 38.23
C THR A 8 -1.59 -37.72 37.97
N LEU A 9 -1.09 -36.88 38.87
CA LEU A 9 -1.13 -35.42 38.72
C LEU A 9 -0.23 -34.92 37.57
N ASN A 10 0.94 -35.56 37.37
CA ASN A 10 1.86 -35.18 36.30
C ASN A 10 1.33 -35.60 34.91
N HIS A 11 0.69 -36.77 34.82
CA HIS A 11 0.03 -37.19 33.58
C HIS A 11 -1.11 -36.27 33.17
N ILE A 12 -1.95 -35.84 34.11
CA ILE A 12 -3.06 -34.91 33.82
C ILE A 12 -2.53 -33.57 33.29
N LYS A 13 -1.43 -33.04 33.86
CA LYS A 13 -0.79 -31.80 33.37
C LYS A 13 -0.28 -31.93 31.94
N THR A 14 0.40 -33.03 31.59
CA THR A 14 0.89 -33.25 30.22
C THR A 14 -0.23 -33.40 29.21
N TRP A 15 -1.33 -34.08 29.56
CA TRP A 15 -2.50 -34.21 28.68
C TRP A 15 -3.22 -32.87 28.46
N LEU A 16 -3.26 -32.00 29.49
CA LEU A 16 -3.88 -30.66 29.39
C LEU A 16 -3.05 -29.72 28.52
N ILE A 17 -1.72 -29.78 28.61
CA ILE A 17 -0.81 -29.00 27.75
C ILE A 17 -0.89 -29.50 26.29
N LEU A 18 -0.95 -30.82 26.07
CA LEU A 18 -1.08 -31.40 24.73
C LEU A 18 -2.43 -31.04 24.11
N ALA A 19 -3.52 -31.07 24.88
CA ALA A 19 -4.85 -30.67 24.43
C ALA A 19 -4.92 -29.18 24.05
N LEU A 20 -4.29 -28.30 24.83
CA LEU A 20 -4.17 -26.86 24.51
C LEU A 20 -3.33 -26.62 23.25
N PHE A 21 -2.26 -27.41 23.04
CA PHE A 21 -1.44 -27.33 21.83
C PHE A 21 -2.23 -27.78 20.59
N TYR A 22 -3.00 -28.88 20.68
CA TYR A 22 -3.88 -29.30 19.60
C TYR A 22 -5.01 -28.28 19.32
N LEU A 23 -5.57 -27.66 20.36
CA LEU A 23 -6.59 -26.61 20.19
C LEU A 23 -6.02 -25.35 19.51
N PHE A 24 -4.74 -25.04 19.73
CA PHE A 24 -4.03 -23.94 19.05
C PHE A 24 -3.68 -24.28 17.58
N VAL A 25 -3.35 -25.54 17.30
CA VAL A 25 -3.10 -26.04 15.93
C VAL A 25 -4.40 -26.12 15.12
N PHE A 26 -5.52 -26.50 15.73
CA PHE A 26 -6.83 -26.49 15.05
C PHE A 26 -7.40 -25.08 14.83
N ALA A 27 -7.07 -24.10 15.69
CA ALA A 27 -7.47 -22.70 15.50
C ALA A 27 -6.67 -21.99 14.39
N SER A 28 -5.59 -22.58 13.87
CA SER A 28 -4.70 -21.94 12.90
C SER A 28 -4.87 -22.40 11.45
N THR A 29 -5.84 -23.26 11.14
CA THR A 29 -6.07 -23.71 9.76
C THR A 29 -7.54 -23.75 9.37
N THR A 30 -8.19 -22.59 9.31
CA THR A 30 -9.25 -22.37 8.31
C THR A 30 -8.63 -21.62 7.14
N GLN A 31 -7.78 -22.31 6.37
CA GLN A 31 -7.40 -21.84 5.05
C GLN A 31 -8.60 -22.05 4.14
N ILE A 32 -9.35 -20.98 3.88
CA ILE A 32 -10.37 -20.97 2.83
C ILE A 32 -9.60 -20.88 1.52
N SER A 33 -9.22 -22.03 0.96
CA SER A 33 -8.72 -22.07 -0.41
C SER A 33 -9.86 -21.62 -1.33
N LEU A 34 -9.67 -20.49 -2.02
CA LEU A 34 -10.54 -20.12 -3.14
C LEU A 34 -10.15 -21.01 -4.32
N ALA A 35 -10.67 -22.25 -4.31
CA ALA A 35 -10.70 -23.05 -5.53
C ALA A 35 -11.70 -22.40 -6.50
N ALA A 36 -11.37 -22.40 -7.79
CA ALA A 36 -12.20 -21.84 -8.85
C ALA A 36 -13.67 -22.27 -8.69
N GLY A 37 -14.54 -21.30 -8.35
CA GLY A 37 -15.98 -21.52 -8.11
C GLY A 37 -16.48 -21.26 -6.70
N ASN A 38 -15.63 -20.99 -5.70
CA ASN A 38 -16.06 -20.63 -4.35
C ASN A 38 -15.97 -19.11 -4.13
N ASN A 39 -17.09 -18.45 -3.89
CA ASN A 39 -17.10 -17.05 -3.46
C ASN A 39 -16.50 -16.93 -2.05
N ALA A 40 -15.69 -15.89 -1.83
CA ALA A 40 -15.20 -15.54 -0.50
C ALA A 40 -16.32 -14.86 0.31
N PRO A 41 -16.44 -15.09 1.63
CA PRO A 41 -17.32 -14.25 2.44
C PRO A 41 -16.86 -12.80 2.42
N THR A 42 -17.80 -11.87 2.35
CA THR A 42 -17.48 -10.43 2.48
C THR A 42 -16.85 -10.17 3.85
N PRO A 43 -15.79 -9.35 3.96
CA PRO A 43 -15.14 -9.07 5.25
C PRO A 43 -16.15 -8.57 6.30
N ALA A 44 -16.21 -9.22 7.46
CA ALA A 44 -17.18 -8.88 8.51
C ALA A 44 -17.06 -7.41 8.97
N ALA A 45 -15.83 -6.88 9.03
CA ALA A 45 -15.61 -5.48 9.40
C ALA A 45 -16.21 -4.51 8.36
N LEU A 46 -16.31 -4.90 7.08
CA LEU A 46 -16.99 -4.12 6.05
C LEU A 46 -18.52 -4.19 6.23
N THR A 47 -19.07 -5.38 6.43
CA THR A 47 -20.53 -5.56 6.62
C THR A 47 -21.06 -4.84 7.85
N GLU A 48 -20.26 -4.75 8.92
CA GLU A 48 -20.62 -4.10 10.18
C GLU A 48 -20.36 -2.58 10.20
N SER A 49 -19.70 -2.04 9.18
CA SER A 49 -19.30 -0.63 9.17
C SER A 49 -20.42 0.32 8.77
N GLU A 50 -20.47 1.51 9.36
CA GLU A 50 -21.35 2.58 8.89
C GLU A 50 -20.60 3.45 7.86
N LEU A 51 -20.74 3.16 6.56
CA LEU A 51 -20.08 3.93 5.49
C LEU A 51 -20.80 5.25 5.15
N SER A 52 -21.32 5.94 6.16
CA SER A 52 -22.15 7.15 6.03
C SER A 52 -21.35 8.41 5.70
N SER A 53 -20.03 8.40 5.89
CA SER A 53 -19.16 9.56 5.71
C SER A 53 -17.73 9.15 5.37
N GLU A 54 -16.93 10.12 4.91
CA GLU A 54 -15.49 9.93 4.66
C GLU A 54 -14.74 9.51 5.92
N SER A 55 -15.03 10.14 7.07
CA SER A 55 -14.37 9.81 8.35
C SER A 55 -14.67 8.37 8.79
N ALA A 56 -15.88 7.88 8.55
CA ALA A 56 -16.24 6.51 8.84
C ALA A 56 -15.53 5.51 7.90
N ALA A 57 -15.42 5.85 6.61
CA ALA A 57 -14.63 5.06 5.65
C ALA A 57 -13.15 5.00 6.05
N ILE A 58 -12.55 6.14 6.42
CA ILE A 58 -11.17 6.21 6.94
C ILE A 58 -11.01 5.35 8.21
N SER A 59 -12.02 5.33 9.08
CA SER A 59 -12.01 4.52 10.31
C SER A 59 -11.98 3.03 9.98
N LEU A 60 -12.76 2.58 8.99
CA LEU A 60 -12.70 1.20 8.49
C LEU A 60 -11.34 0.90 7.85
N LEU A 61 -10.83 1.78 6.99
CA LEU A 61 -9.54 1.60 6.32
C LEU A 61 -8.38 1.51 7.33
N ASN A 62 -8.45 2.22 8.45
CA ASN A 62 -7.45 2.11 9.51
C ASN A 62 -7.69 0.93 10.48
N ASN A 63 -8.79 0.20 10.34
CA ASN A 63 -9.14 -0.92 11.21
C ASN A 63 -8.21 -2.11 10.98
N THR A 64 -7.57 -2.59 12.05
CA THR A 64 -6.59 -3.69 11.95
C THR A 64 -7.23 -5.03 11.59
N ALA A 65 -8.45 -5.30 12.05
CA ALA A 65 -9.18 -6.52 11.70
C ALA A 65 -9.55 -6.54 10.22
N PHE A 66 -10.04 -5.41 9.69
CA PHE A 66 -10.35 -5.29 8.26
C PHE A 66 -9.10 -5.50 7.40
N ASN A 67 -7.99 -4.82 7.72
CA ASN A 67 -6.72 -5.00 7.00
C ASN A 67 -6.21 -6.45 7.05
N ARG A 68 -6.37 -7.15 8.18
CA ARG A 68 -6.02 -8.57 8.29
C ARG A 68 -6.92 -9.45 7.40
N GLN A 69 -8.21 -9.13 7.31
CA GLN A 69 -9.14 -9.84 6.41
C GLN A 69 -8.75 -9.66 4.94
N LEU A 70 -8.31 -8.46 4.52
CA LEU A 70 -7.83 -8.22 3.16
C LEU A 70 -6.55 -9.01 2.84
N VAL A 71 -5.59 -9.07 3.77
CA VAL A 71 -4.39 -9.90 3.62
C VAL A 71 -4.76 -11.38 3.52
N ALA A 72 -5.72 -11.86 4.32
CA ALA A 72 -6.19 -13.23 4.26
C ALA A 72 -6.86 -13.54 2.91
N LEU A 73 -7.70 -12.65 2.40
CA LEU A 73 -8.29 -12.77 1.06
C LEU A 73 -7.19 -12.88 -0.01
N ALA A 74 -6.19 -12.00 0.01
CA ALA A 74 -5.07 -12.03 -0.93
C ALA A 74 -4.24 -13.32 -0.82
N THR A 75 -4.02 -13.82 0.39
CA THR A 75 -3.23 -15.04 0.66
C THR A 75 -3.92 -16.30 0.12
N ASN A 76 -5.25 -16.28 0.09
CA ASN A 76 -6.07 -17.39 -0.38
C ASN A 76 -6.24 -17.44 -1.91
N LEU A 77 -5.73 -16.43 -2.65
CA LEU A 77 -5.73 -16.45 -4.11
C LEU A 77 -4.67 -17.43 -4.63
N PRO A 78 -4.99 -18.25 -5.65
CA PRO A 78 -4.00 -19.08 -6.31
C PRO A 78 -2.86 -18.25 -6.91
N VAL A 79 -1.63 -18.77 -6.83
CA VAL A 79 -0.45 -18.11 -7.40
C VAL A 79 -0.62 -17.84 -8.91
N ASP A 80 -1.25 -18.77 -9.64
CA ASP A 80 -1.54 -18.61 -11.06
C ASP A 80 -2.55 -17.49 -11.32
N THR A 81 -3.55 -17.33 -10.45
CA THR A 81 -4.48 -16.19 -10.50
C THR A 81 -3.73 -14.87 -10.32
N ILE A 82 -2.80 -14.78 -9.35
CA ILE A 82 -2.00 -13.56 -9.12
C ILE A 82 -1.11 -13.26 -10.33
N ASN A 83 -0.47 -14.29 -10.90
CA ASN A 83 0.46 -14.11 -12.02
C ASN A 83 -0.23 -13.78 -13.35
N SER A 84 -1.49 -14.18 -13.54
CA SER A 84 -2.28 -13.86 -14.73
C SER A 84 -2.92 -12.47 -14.71
N GLN A 85 -2.87 -11.78 -13.57
CA GLN A 85 -3.43 -10.45 -13.43
C GLN A 85 -2.71 -9.40 -14.29
N THR A 86 -3.44 -8.30 -14.55
CA THR A 86 -2.84 -7.07 -15.09
C THR A 86 -1.68 -6.60 -14.20
N LEU A 87 -0.73 -5.85 -14.78
CA LEU A 87 0.41 -5.32 -14.02
C LEU A 87 -0.02 -4.57 -12.75
N PHE A 88 -1.08 -3.76 -12.84
CA PHE A 88 -1.62 -3.02 -11.71
C PHE A 88 -2.06 -3.95 -10.57
N ASN A 89 -2.93 -4.92 -10.87
CA ASN A 89 -3.44 -5.86 -9.87
C ASN A 89 -2.30 -6.71 -9.31
N ARG A 90 -1.39 -7.19 -10.16
CA ARG A 90 -0.26 -8.03 -9.75
C ARG A 90 0.67 -7.29 -8.80
N VAL A 91 1.03 -6.04 -9.10
CA VAL A 91 1.86 -5.21 -8.21
C VAL A 91 1.17 -5.00 -6.86
N ALA A 92 -0.11 -4.64 -6.86
CA ALA A 92 -0.87 -4.43 -5.62
C ALA A 92 -1.03 -5.71 -4.78
N LEU A 93 -1.23 -6.87 -5.41
CA LEU A 93 -1.32 -8.17 -4.75
C LEU A 93 0.03 -8.60 -4.16
N LEU A 94 1.12 -8.48 -4.91
CA LEU A 94 2.47 -8.74 -4.37
C LEU A 94 2.79 -7.78 -3.21
N SER A 95 2.30 -6.54 -3.31
CA SER A 95 2.50 -5.50 -2.31
C SER A 95 1.82 -5.81 -0.99
N ILE A 96 0.52 -6.13 -0.99
CA ILE A 96 -0.22 -6.45 0.25
C ILE A 96 0.28 -7.74 0.90
N LEU A 97 0.83 -8.67 0.11
CA LEU A 97 1.45 -9.91 0.57
C LEU A 97 2.89 -9.72 1.06
N ASN A 98 3.42 -8.49 1.08
CA ASN A 98 4.79 -8.17 1.44
C ASN A 98 5.86 -8.95 0.63
N GLN A 99 5.56 -9.30 -0.63
CA GLN A 99 6.50 -9.97 -1.52
C GLN A 99 7.46 -8.95 -2.17
N HIS A 100 8.23 -8.25 -1.33
CA HIS A 100 9.05 -7.09 -1.72
C HIS A 100 9.97 -7.38 -2.89
N GLN A 101 10.71 -8.50 -2.84
CA GLN A 101 11.66 -8.85 -3.89
C GLN A 101 10.97 -9.16 -5.22
N ALA A 102 9.88 -9.92 -5.19
CA ALA A 102 9.12 -10.27 -6.39
C ALA A 102 8.51 -9.02 -7.04
N LEU A 103 7.97 -8.10 -6.22
CA LEU A 103 7.42 -6.84 -6.69
C LEU A 103 8.50 -5.97 -7.35
N LEU A 104 9.64 -5.77 -6.69
CA LEU A 104 10.70 -4.92 -7.23
C LEU A 104 11.28 -5.51 -8.52
N THR A 105 11.51 -6.82 -8.57
CA THR A 105 11.94 -7.51 -9.79
C THR A 105 10.91 -7.39 -10.92
N LEU A 106 9.62 -7.49 -10.63
CA LEU A 106 8.57 -7.24 -11.62
C LEU A 106 8.66 -5.81 -12.16
N LEU A 107 8.75 -4.81 -11.30
CA LEU A 107 8.85 -3.41 -11.71
C LEU A 107 10.13 -3.08 -12.49
N ASP A 108 11.24 -3.77 -12.23
CA ASP A 108 12.49 -3.63 -13.00
C ASP A 108 12.38 -4.26 -14.40
N SER A 109 11.58 -5.31 -14.55
CA SER A 109 11.39 -6.01 -15.83
C SER A 109 10.38 -5.32 -16.77
N GLU A 110 9.50 -4.48 -16.22
CA GLU A 110 8.39 -3.89 -16.94
C GLU A 110 8.74 -2.51 -17.52
N LYS A 111 8.47 -2.30 -18.82
CA LYS A 111 8.73 -1.02 -19.48
C LYS A 111 8.04 0.16 -18.79
N ASN A 112 6.85 -0.08 -18.24
CA ASN A 112 6.07 0.93 -17.52
C ASN A 112 6.20 0.83 -15.98
N GLY A 113 7.27 0.20 -15.48
CA GLY A 113 7.50 0.05 -14.04
C GLY A 113 7.58 1.39 -13.29
N VAL A 114 8.02 2.45 -13.97
CA VAL A 114 8.11 3.81 -13.39
C VAL A 114 6.75 4.35 -12.93
N SER A 115 5.63 4.02 -13.61
CA SER A 115 4.28 4.46 -13.19
C SER A 115 3.85 3.90 -11.83
N TYR A 116 4.57 2.89 -11.31
CA TYR A 116 4.34 2.28 -10.01
C TYR A 116 5.36 2.72 -8.97
N SER A 117 5.99 3.87 -9.16
CA SER A 117 7.00 4.43 -8.24
C SER A 117 6.50 4.53 -6.80
N HIS A 118 5.20 4.75 -6.57
CA HIS A 118 4.63 4.73 -5.23
C HIS A 118 4.80 3.37 -4.53
N TYR A 119 4.56 2.25 -5.22
CA TYR A 119 4.82 0.93 -4.68
C TYR A 119 6.32 0.66 -4.50
N ARG A 120 7.16 1.09 -5.45
CA ARG A 120 8.62 0.95 -5.36
C ARG A 120 9.17 1.63 -4.11
N LEU A 121 8.89 2.92 -3.94
CA LEU A 121 9.33 3.71 -2.79
C LEU A 121 8.86 3.10 -1.47
N PHE A 122 7.60 2.71 -1.41
CA PHE A 122 7.01 2.09 -0.21
C PHE A 122 7.74 0.79 0.17
N HIS A 123 8.03 -0.07 -0.80
CA HIS A 123 8.67 -1.37 -0.54
C HIS A 123 10.17 -1.33 -0.36
N GLU A 124 10.86 -0.40 -1.00
CA GLU A 124 12.29 -0.19 -0.73
C GLU A 124 12.50 0.28 0.72
N ALA A 125 11.66 1.21 1.21
CA ALA A 125 11.67 1.62 2.61
C ALA A 125 11.30 0.48 3.57
N LEU A 126 10.25 -0.30 3.27
CA LEU A 126 9.88 -1.46 4.09
C LEU A 126 10.96 -2.54 4.13
N LYS A 127 11.65 -2.80 3.01
CA LYS A 127 12.72 -3.80 2.95
C LYS A 127 13.89 -3.45 3.87
N GLN A 128 14.19 -2.16 4.02
CA GLN A 128 15.20 -1.68 4.97
C GLN A 128 14.73 -1.83 6.42
N HIS A 129 13.42 -1.74 6.67
CA HIS A 129 12.84 -1.70 8.01
C HIS A 129 11.53 -2.48 8.15
N PRO A 130 11.56 -3.83 8.06
CA PRO A 130 10.36 -4.65 7.91
C PRO A 130 9.40 -4.65 9.11
N ASN A 131 9.88 -4.29 10.30
CA ASN A 131 9.11 -4.33 11.55
C ASN A 131 8.91 -2.93 12.18
N ALA A 132 9.15 -1.86 11.44
CA ALA A 132 9.03 -0.51 11.99
C ALA A 132 7.58 -0.18 12.39
N PRO A 133 7.34 0.37 13.59
CA PRO A 133 6.05 0.96 13.93
C PRO A 133 5.66 2.06 12.94
N LYS A 134 4.36 2.27 12.68
CA LYS A 134 3.87 3.22 11.67
C LYS A 134 4.52 4.62 11.71
N PRO A 135 4.72 5.28 12.87
CA PRO A 135 5.38 6.59 12.91
C PRO A 135 6.85 6.51 12.45
N VAL A 136 7.55 5.45 12.87
CA VAL A 136 8.96 5.21 12.52
C VAL A 136 9.10 4.92 11.02
N PHE A 137 8.14 4.19 10.44
CA PHE A 137 8.11 3.93 9.01
C PHE A 137 7.98 5.22 8.18
N ALA A 138 7.19 6.20 8.63
CA ALA A 138 7.04 7.46 7.91
C ALA A 138 8.36 8.25 7.83
N ASP A 139 9.15 8.24 8.91
CA ASP A 139 10.46 8.90 8.94
C ASP A 139 11.48 8.17 8.06
N GLN A 140 11.47 6.83 8.06
CA GLN A 140 12.31 6.01 7.20
C GLN A 140 11.96 6.18 5.71
N LEU A 141 10.67 6.24 5.38
CA LEU A 141 10.21 6.53 4.04
C LEU A 141 10.68 7.92 3.58
N ARG A 142 10.60 8.92 4.47
CA ARG A 142 11.12 10.27 4.19
C ARG A 142 12.62 10.24 3.90
N GLU A 143 13.41 9.59 4.76
CA GLU A 143 14.86 9.47 4.57
C GLU A 143 15.20 8.77 3.24
N HIS A 144 14.56 7.63 2.95
CA HIS A 144 14.75 6.90 1.70
C HIS A 144 14.44 7.74 0.46
N ILE A 145 13.28 8.42 0.45
CA ILE A 145 12.89 9.27 -0.69
C ILE A 145 13.87 10.45 -0.83
N GLN A 146 14.28 11.08 0.27
CA GLN A 146 15.22 12.20 0.25
C GLN A 146 16.58 11.78 -0.33
N GLN A 147 17.11 10.64 0.11
CA GLN A 147 18.34 10.07 -0.44
C GLN A 147 18.21 9.84 -1.95
N GLN A 148 17.14 9.18 -2.39
CA GLN A 148 16.93 8.93 -3.82
C GLN A 148 16.83 10.23 -4.62
N VAL A 149 15.93 11.14 -4.24
CA VAL A 149 15.67 12.40 -4.96
C VAL A 149 16.94 13.24 -5.12
N SER A 150 17.79 13.31 -4.09
CA SER A 150 19.04 14.08 -4.13
C SER A 150 20.04 13.57 -5.19
N THR A 151 19.95 12.30 -5.57
CA THR A 151 20.86 11.66 -6.54
C THR A 151 20.33 11.65 -7.97
N LEU A 152 19.05 11.99 -8.19
CA LEU A 152 18.43 11.93 -9.51
C LEU A 152 18.88 13.08 -10.41
N SER A 153 19.02 12.80 -11.70
CA SER A 153 19.11 13.85 -12.73
C SER A 153 17.80 14.64 -12.80
N ASN A 154 17.82 15.81 -13.41
CA ASN A 154 16.61 16.63 -13.60
C ASN A 154 15.52 15.90 -14.39
N GLU A 155 15.91 15.13 -15.41
CA GLU A 155 14.98 14.33 -16.21
C GLU A 155 14.36 13.20 -15.39
N SER A 156 15.18 12.46 -14.65
CA SER A 156 14.71 11.36 -13.81
C SER A 156 13.83 11.84 -12.66
N LEU A 157 14.16 13.00 -12.07
CA LEU A 157 13.32 13.64 -11.05
C LEU A 157 11.96 14.06 -11.62
N TYR A 158 11.94 14.60 -12.84
CA TYR A 158 10.69 14.95 -13.52
C TYR A 158 9.83 13.70 -13.81
N GLN A 159 10.43 12.63 -14.34
CA GLN A 159 9.72 11.36 -14.58
C GLN A 159 9.16 10.75 -13.29
N LEU A 160 9.93 10.80 -12.20
CA LEU A 160 9.46 10.36 -10.89
C LEU A 160 8.30 11.22 -10.39
N GLN A 161 8.40 12.55 -10.51
CA GLN A 161 7.34 13.47 -10.12
C GLN A 161 6.05 13.22 -10.90
N ASP A 162 6.14 13.01 -12.22
CA ASP A 162 5.00 12.69 -13.07
C ASP A 162 4.32 11.37 -12.64
N ALA A 163 5.12 10.33 -12.42
CA ALA A 163 4.63 9.04 -11.94
C ALA A 163 3.98 9.08 -10.55
N LEU A 164 4.34 10.07 -9.73
CA LEU A 164 3.78 10.31 -8.40
C LEU A 164 2.60 11.31 -8.41
N GLY A 165 2.10 11.72 -9.59
CA GLY A 165 0.96 12.63 -9.75
C GLY A 165 -0.41 12.09 -9.31
N TRP A 166 -0.45 11.07 -8.45
CA TRP A 166 -1.67 10.46 -7.93
C TRP A 166 -2.37 11.35 -6.89
N SER A 167 -3.70 11.29 -6.86
CA SER A 167 -4.51 12.00 -5.85
C SER A 167 -4.97 11.03 -4.76
N VAL A 168 -4.50 11.25 -3.52
CA VAL A 168 -4.93 10.48 -2.35
C VAL A 168 -6.44 10.61 -2.12
N GLN A 169 -7.00 11.81 -2.31
CA GLN A 169 -8.44 12.04 -2.16
C GLN A 169 -9.25 11.26 -3.20
N ARG A 170 -8.86 11.30 -4.48
CA ARG A 170 -9.59 10.53 -5.51
C ARG A 170 -9.52 9.02 -5.25
N ALA A 171 -8.38 8.52 -4.76
CA ALA A 171 -8.25 7.13 -4.36
C ALA A 171 -9.19 6.78 -3.19
N LEU A 172 -9.32 7.67 -2.20
CA LEU A 172 -10.27 7.52 -1.10
C LEU A 172 -11.72 7.51 -1.59
N ASP A 173 -12.09 8.45 -2.46
CA ASP A 173 -13.44 8.54 -3.02
C ASP A 173 -13.81 7.25 -3.77
N TYR A 174 -12.87 6.73 -4.57
CA TYR A 174 -13.04 5.47 -5.30
C TYR A 174 -13.24 4.29 -4.35
N VAL A 175 -12.34 4.14 -3.37
CA VAL A 175 -12.41 3.05 -2.40
C VAL A 175 -13.69 3.13 -1.57
N MET A 176 -14.13 4.32 -1.17
CA MET A 176 -15.39 4.48 -0.44
C MET A 176 -16.58 3.97 -1.26
N ASN A 177 -16.63 4.27 -2.57
CA ASN A 177 -17.70 3.77 -3.45
C ASN A 177 -17.63 2.25 -3.61
N LEU A 178 -16.42 1.69 -3.76
CA LEU A 178 -16.20 0.25 -3.82
C LEU A 178 -16.67 -0.47 -2.55
N LEU A 179 -16.31 0.06 -1.38
CA LEU A 179 -16.72 -0.49 -0.09
C LEU A 179 -18.25 -0.48 0.05
N LYS A 180 -18.92 0.62 -0.32
CA LYS A 180 -20.39 0.71 -0.32
C LYS A 180 -21.03 -0.32 -1.25
N GLN A 181 -20.45 -0.53 -2.43
CA GLN A 181 -20.95 -1.51 -3.39
C GLN A 181 -20.85 -2.94 -2.84
N TYR A 182 -19.74 -3.29 -2.20
CA TYR A 182 -19.49 -4.65 -1.72
C TYR A 182 -20.06 -4.94 -0.34
N GLN A 183 -20.35 -3.91 0.47
CA GLN A 183 -20.93 -4.06 1.81
C GLN A 183 -22.23 -4.86 1.83
N ALA A 184 -23.08 -4.69 0.81
CA ALA A 184 -24.37 -5.37 0.72
C ALA A 184 -24.28 -6.82 0.21
N LEU A 185 -23.10 -7.25 -0.27
CA LEU A 185 -22.92 -8.58 -0.82
C LEU A 185 -22.64 -9.57 0.32
N PRO A 186 -23.31 -10.75 0.36
CA PRO A 186 -22.99 -11.78 1.34
C PRO A 186 -21.64 -12.47 1.05
N SER A 187 -21.24 -12.49 -0.22
CA SER A 187 -20.00 -13.11 -0.69
C SER A 187 -19.47 -12.38 -1.92
N LEU A 188 -18.16 -12.41 -2.10
CA LEU A 188 -17.41 -11.82 -3.20
C LEU A 188 -16.87 -12.92 -4.13
N ASP A 189 -17.02 -12.73 -5.44
CA ASP A 189 -16.30 -13.54 -6.42
C ASP A 189 -14.79 -13.18 -6.48
N GLU A 190 -14.02 -13.91 -7.28
CA GLU A 190 -12.57 -13.70 -7.38
C GLU A 190 -12.21 -12.29 -7.87
N GLU A 191 -12.92 -11.76 -8.87
CA GLU A 191 -12.67 -10.43 -9.41
C GLU A 191 -12.98 -9.34 -8.38
N GLN A 192 -14.07 -9.50 -7.62
CA GLN A 192 -14.46 -8.61 -6.53
C GLN A 192 -13.46 -8.66 -5.38
N VAL A 193 -12.94 -9.84 -5.03
CA VAL A 193 -11.86 -9.98 -4.05
C VAL A 193 -10.61 -9.22 -4.51
N ILE A 194 -10.16 -9.45 -5.73
CA ILE A 194 -8.97 -8.79 -6.29
C ILE A 194 -9.19 -7.27 -6.32
N SER A 195 -10.35 -6.81 -6.82
CA SER A 195 -10.71 -5.40 -6.87
C SER A 195 -10.70 -4.75 -5.47
N LEU A 196 -11.33 -5.39 -4.48
CA LEU A 196 -11.38 -4.90 -3.11
C LEU A 196 -9.98 -4.77 -2.51
N VAL A 197 -9.20 -5.85 -2.58
CA VAL A 197 -7.86 -5.92 -2.01
C VAL A 197 -6.94 -4.88 -2.65
N THR A 198 -6.89 -4.84 -3.98
CA THR A 198 -5.93 -4.01 -4.72
C THR A 198 -6.22 -2.52 -4.55
N ASN A 199 -7.49 -2.10 -4.60
CA ASN A 199 -7.85 -0.68 -4.50
C ASN A 199 -7.74 -0.16 -3.06
N VAL A 200 -8.14 -0.95 -2.06
CA VAL A 200 -7.92 -0.56 -0.65
C VAL A 200 -6.43 -0.44 -0.36
N HIS A 201 -5.63 -1.41 -0.83
CA HIS A 201 -4.19 -1.38 -0.61
C HIS A 201 -3.50 -0.22 -1.33
N LEU A 202 -3.92 0.08 -2.58
CA LEU A 202 -3.46 1.26 -3.29
C LEU A 202 -3.67 2.54 -2.47
N TYR A 203 -4.86 2.73 -1.90
CA TYR A 203 -5.12 3.89 -1.05
C TYR A 203 -4.12 3.98 0.10
N HIS A 204 -3.81 2.88 0.78
CA HIS A 204 -2.84 2.86 1.88
C HIS A 204 -1.42 3.23 1.43
N VAL A 205 -0.97 2.70 0.30
CA VAL A 205 0.34 3.03 -0.27
C VAL A 205 0.39 4.50 -0.67
N LEU A 206 -0.62 5.00 -1.40
CA LEU A 206 -0.69 6.40 -1.82
C LEU A 206 -0.72 7.36 -0.63
N LYS A 207 -1.54 7.07 0.39
CA LYS A 207 -1.62 7.87 1.61
C LYS A 207 -0.28 7.95 2.34
N SER A 208 0.54 6.90 2.26
CA SER A 208 1.84 6.86 2.90
C SER A 208 2.90 7.61 2.10
N VAL A 209 2.91 7.45 0.77
CA VAL A 209 3.99 7.94 -0.10
C VAL A 209 3.76 9.36 -0.58
N ILE A 210 2.59 9.66 -1.12
CA ILE A 210 2.36 10.90 -1.89
C ILE A 210 2.60 12.18 -1.07
N PRO A 211 2.12 12.30 0.19
CA PRO A 211 2.39 13.50 0.98
C PRO A 211 3.88 13.72 1.23
N VAL A 212 4.62 12.64 1.53
CA VAL A 212 6.05 12.69 1.85
C VAL A 212 6.86 13.01 0.59
N SER A 213 6.60 12.32 -0.52
CA SER A 213 7.31 12.57 -1.77
C SER A 213 7.02 13.95 -2.34
N GLY A 214 5.78 14.44 -2.24
CA GLY A 214 5.40 15.76 -2.72
C GLY A 214 6.17 16.87 -2.01
N GLU A 215 6.31 16.79 -0.69
CA GLU A 215 7.09 17.73 0.11
C GLU A 215 8.57 17.72 -0.30
N ILE A 216 9.18 16.53 -0.37
CA ILE A 216 10.61 16.37 -0.70
C ILE A 216 10.92 16.84 -2.11
N ILE A 217 10.11 16.45 -3.10
CA ILE A 217 10.33 16.85 -4.50
C ILE A 217 10.13 18.37 -4.65
N ALA A 218 9.16 18.96 -3.96
CA ALA A 218 8.98 20.41 -3.95
C ALA A 218 10.21 21.12 -3.36
N ALA A 219 10.75 20.62 -2.25
CA ALA A 219 11.96 21.15 -1.63
C ALA A 219 13.18 21.00 -2.56
N GLU A 220 13.33 19.84 -3.22
CA GLU A 220 14.42 19.61 -4.18
C GLU A 220 14.31 20.53 -5.41
N ASN A 221 13.09 20.69 -5.95
CA ASN A 221 12.86 21.61 -7.05
C ASN A 221 13.16 23.06 -6.64
N GLN A 222 12.79 23.47 -5.42
CA GLN A 222 13.16 24.78 -4.88
C GLN A 222 14.68 24.90 -4.65
N HIS A 223 15.38 23.81 -4.34
CA HIS A 223 16.82 23.79 -4.21
C HIS A 223 17.49 24.01 -5.58
N ARG A 224 17.08 23.24 -6.60
CA ARG A 224 17.66 23.23 -7.96
C ARG A 224 17.29 24.44 -8.80
N TYR A 225 16.07 24.95 -8.65
CA TYR A 225 15.53 25.97 -9.53
C TYR A 225 15.13 27.25 -8.79
N ARG A 226 15.27 28.37 -9.49
CA ARG A 226 14.54 29.60 -9.19
C ARG A 226 13.24 29.57 -9.99
N ILE A 227 12.12 29.59 -9.29
CA ILE A 227 10.78 29.58 -9.88
C ILE A 227 10.14 30.94 -9.61
N GLU A 228 9.85 31.68 -10.68
CA GLU A 228 9.16 32.97 -10.65
C GLU A 228 7.77 32.80 -11.28
N PRO A 229 6.73 32.54 -10.47
CA PRO A 229 5.39 32.35 -10.97
C PRO A 229 4.77 33.68 -11.41
N ALA A 230 3.86 33.59 -12.38
CA ALA A 230 2.98 34.69 -12.79
C ALA A 230 3.69 36.01 -13.18
N ARG A 231 4.84 35.92 -13.84
CA ARG A 231 5.56 37.09 -14.35
C ARG A 231 4.84 37.65 -15.57
N LEU A 232 4.43 38.92 -15.49
CA LEU A 232 3.90 39.65 -16.63
C LEU A 232 5.02 40.00 -17.60
N VAL A 233 4.87 39.61 -18.87
CA VAL A 233 5.80 39.92 -19.94
C VAL A 233 5.04 40.66 -21.05
N LYS A 234 5.57 41.81 -21.47
CA LYS A 234 5.05 42.59 -22.59
C LYS A 234 5.83 42.24 -23.85
N LEU A 235 5.13 41.71 -24.86
CA LEU A 235 5.70 41.46 -26.18
C LEU A 235 5.66 42.73 -27.05
N ALA A 236 6.48 42.75 -28.10
CA ALA A 236 6.42 43.80 -29.12
C ALA A 236 5.01 43.80 -29.76
N GLY A 237 4.33 44.96 -29.71
CA GLY A 237 2.93 45.09 -30.13
C GLY A 237 1.90 45.21 -29.00
N GLY A 238 2.33 45.22 -27.74
CA GLY A 238 1.45 45.52 -26.59
C GLY A 238 0.69 44.33 -26.02
N VAL A 239 0.97 43.11 -26.50
CA VAL A 239 0.41 41.87 -25.93
C VAL A 239 1.06 41.58 -24.57
N GLU A 240 0.22 41.36 -23.56
CA GLU A 240 0.62 40.98 -22.22
C GLU A 240 0.42 39.48 -22.01
N LEU A 241 1.47 38.77 -21.58
CA LEU A 241 1.44 37.36 -21.23
C LEU A 241 1.84 37.17 -19.76
N THR A 242 1.20 36.24 -19.09
CA THR A 242 1.60 35.78 -17.76
C THR A 242 2.36 34.46 -17.91
N LEU A 243 3.62 34.42 -17.49
CA LEU A 243 4.49 33.26 -17.63
C LEU A 243 5.03 32.82 -16.27
N THR A 244 5.29 31.52 -16.12
CA THR A 244 6.12 31.01 -15.03
C THR A 244 7.53 30.79 -15.56
N ILE A 245 8.51 31.49 -14.98
CA ILE A 245 9.92 31.34 -15.36
C ILE A 245 10.57 30.34 -14.42
N VAL A 246 11.20 29.31 -14.97
CA VAL A 246 11.98 28.31 -14.23
C VAL A 246 13.42 28.39 -14.72
N GLN A 247 14.34 28.73 -13.82
CA GLN A 247 15.77 28.85 -14.12
C GLN A 247 16.58 27.92 -13.21
N PRO A 248 17.51 27.11 -13.75
CA PRO A 248 18.46 26.39 -12.90
C PRO A 248 19.28 27.38 -12.07
N LYS A 249 19.52 27.06 -10.81
CA LYS A 249 20.54 27.76 -10.02
C LYS A 249 21.92 27.30 -10.47
N GLN A 250 22.94 28.14 -10.34
CA GLN A 250 24.32 27.81 -10.73
C GLN A 250 24.85 26.52 -10.06
N SER A 251 24.33 26.15 -8.88
CA SER A 251 24.64 24.91 -8.17
C SER A 251 24.00 23.65 -8.76
N ALA A 252 23.06 23.77 -9.70
CA ALA A 252 22.30 22.66 -10.28
C ALA A 252 22.77 22.29 -11.71
N THR A 253 23.95 22.78 -12.14
CA THR A 253 24.49 22.57 -13.51
C THR A 253 25.49 21.41 -13.59
N THR A 254 25.66 20.65 -12.51
CA THR A 254 26.45 19.41 -12.42
C THR A 254 25.52 18.21 -12.34
#